data_AF-A0AAN6GZH1-F1
#
_entry.id   AF-A0AAN6GZH1-F1
#
_cell.length_a   1.000
_cell.length_b   1.000
_cell.length_c   1.000
_cell.angle_alpha   90.00
_cell.angle_beta   90.00
_cell.angle_gamma   90.00
#
_symmetry.space_group_name_H-M   'P 1'
#
loop_
_entity.id
_entity.type
_entity.pdbx_description
1 polymer ?
#
loop_
_entity_poly.entity_id
_entity_poly.type
_entity_poly.pdbx_seq_one_letter_code
_entity_poly.pdbx_strand_id
1 'polypeptide(L)'
;MIGFDADPSHTVRSASYWQQWLFAHYRGTQSLPITNSEGDYNPLFWGATLDEGKNCVYLKIINILGDSVPLTVNIPQPYKSVNGTILTAADLNSYNYIYNQTEVVPKPLSIPASASTPASYGGAAKFQWDVPRFSLTVLQFDL
;
A
#
# COMPACT_ATOMS: atom_id res chain seq x y z
N MET A 1 -18.97 -0.04 8.47
CA MET A 1 -17.49 -0.11 8.59
C MET A 1 -17.05 -0.47 9.99
N ILE A 2 -17.84 -0.16 11.03
CA ILE A 2 -17.59 -0.59 12.41
C ILE A 2 -18.85 -1.32 12.87
N GLY A 3 -18.70 -2.50 13.45
CA GLY A 3 -19.76 -3.23 14.16
C GLY A 3 -19.49 -3.20 15.66
N PHE A 4 -20.52 -3.15 16.49
CA PHE A 4 -20.40 -3.12 17.95
C PHE A 4 -21.69 -3.68 18.57
N ASP A 5 -21.60 -4.09 19.83
CA ASP A 5 -22.76 -4.39 20.67
C ASP A 5 -22.64 -3.70 22.04
N ALA A 6 -23.37 -4.17 23.05
CA ALA A 6 -23.36 -3.58 24.39
C ALA A 6 -22.02 -3.78 25.13
N ASP A 7 -21.25 -4.82 24.79
CA ASP A 7 -19.90 -5.01 25.30
C ASP A 7 -18.92 -4.21 24.41
N PRO A 8 -18.24 -3.19 24.95
CA PRO A 8 -17.28 -2.40 24.17
C PRO A 8 -16.15 -3.24 23.56
N SER A 9 -15.81 -4.37 24.16
CA SER A 9 -14.80 -5.30 23.64
C SER A 9 -15.22 -5.97 22.33
N HIS A 10 -16.51 -5.97 22.00
CA HIS A 10 -17.05 -6.51 20.75
C HIS A 10 -17.05 -5.49 19.60
N THR A 11 -16.32 -4.39 19.72
CA THR A 11 -16.14 -3.43 18.62
C THR A 11 -15.23 -4.01 17.54
N VAL A 12 -15.81 -4.28 16.36
CA VAL A 12 -15.12 -4.85 15.20
C VAL A 12 -14.96 -3.80 14.11
N ARG A 13 -13.74 -3.68 13.59
CA ARG A 13 -13.40 -2.79 12.45
C ARG A 13 -13.32 -3.61 11.17
N SER A 14 -14.09 -3.28 10.14
CA SER A 14 -14.10 -4.02 8.87
C SER A 14 -12.83 -3.76 8.04
N ALA A 15 -12.60 -4.57 6.99
CA ALA A 15 -11.54 -4.32 6.01
C ALA A 15 -11.62 -2.90 5.43
N SER A 16 -12.84 -2.43 5.10
CA SER A 16 -13.06 -1.06 4.62
C SER A 16 -12.63 -0.01 5.64
N TYR A 17 -12.83 -0.24 6.95
CA TYR A 17 -12.36 0.70 7.99
C TYR A 17 -10.84 0.86 7.89
N TRP A 18 -10.14 -0.27 7.80
CA TRP A 18 -8.69 -0.28 7.71
C TRP A 18 -8.16 0.30 6.40
N GLN A 19 -8.87 0.14 5.29
CA GLN A 19 -8.57 0.84 4.04
C GLN A 19 -8.65 2.36 4.22
N GLN A 20 -9.74 2.88 4.81
CA GLN A 20 -9.88 4.32 5.05
C GLN A 20 -8.83 4.82 6.04
N TRP A 21 -8.54 4.05 7.09
CA TRP A 21 -7.48 4.35 8.03
C TRP A 21 -6.11 4.45 7.34
N LEU A 22 -5.77 3.50 6.46
CA LEU A 22 -4.52 3.53 5.69
C LEU A 22 -4.43 4.76 4.80
N PHE A 23 -5.49 5.10 4.08
CA PHE A 23 -5.48 6.25 3.19
C PHE A 23 -5.39 7.58 3.93
N ALA A 24 -5.97 7.67 5.12
CA ALA A 24 -5.87 8.83 5.99
C ALA A 24 -4.50 8.94 6.68
N HIS A 25 -3.92 7.81 7.10
CA HIS A 25 -2.64 7.77 7.81
C HIS A 25 -1.44 8.04 6.89
N TYR A 26 -1.52 7.55 5.64
CA TYR A 26 -0.52 7.76 4.60
C TYR A 26 -1.02 8.77 3.56
N ARG A 27 -1.24 10.01 4.00
CA ARG A 27 -1.73 11.09 3.15
C ARG A 27 -0.63 12.14 2.97
N GLY A 28 -0.23 12.38 1.72
CA GLY A 28 0.66 13.49 1.40
C GLY A 28 -0.04 14.85 1.39
N THR A 29 0.76 15.91 1.28
CA THR A 29 0.31 17.30 1.12
C THR A 29 -0.11 17.59 -0.32
N GLN A 30 0.45 16.88 -1.30
CA GLN A 30 0.14 17.05 -2.72
C GLN A 30 0.04 15.71 -3.45
N SER A 31 -0.81 15.65 -4.48
CA SER A 31 -0.89 14.49 -5.38
C SER A 31 0.20 14.58 -6.43
N LEU A 32 0.79 13.44 -6.77
CA LEU A 32 1.81 13.36 -7.81
C LEU A 32 1.20 12.79 -9.10
N PRO A 33 1.56 13.33 -10.28
CA PRO A 33 1.17 12.72 -11.54
C PRO A 33 1.89 11.38 -11.71
N ILE A 34 1.18 10.39 -12.27
CA ILE A 34 1.74 9.08 -12.60
C ILE A 34 1.45 8.82 -14.08
N THR A 35 2.49 8.49 -14.83
CA THR A 35 2.38 8.05 -16.22
C THR A 35 2.46 6.54 -16.25
N ASN A 36 1.43 5.89 -16.79
CA ASN A 36 1.50 4.47 -17.10
C ASN A 36 2.26 4.27 -18.42
N SER A 37 3.48 3.75 -18.36
CA SER A 37 4.31 3.50 -19.55
C SER A 37 4.06 2.13 -20.18
N GLU A 38 3.61 1.14 -19.41
CA GLU A 38 3.44 -0.25 -19.84
C GLU A 38 2.27 -0.93 -19.14
N GLY A 39 1.48 -1.70 -19.88
CA GLY A 39 0.30 -2.39 -19.35
C GLY A 39 -0.97 -1.51 -19.36
N ASP A 40 -2.05 -2.03 -18.78
CA ASP A 40 -3.36 -1.38 -18.71
C ASP A 40 -3.78 -1.14 -17.23
N TYR A 41 -4.81 -0.33 -17.01
CA TYR A 41 -5.30 0.05 -15.67
C TYR A 41 -6.03 -1.08 -14.91
N ASN A 42 -6.27 -2.22 -15.54
CA ASN A 42 -6.82 -3.42 -14.90
C ASN A 42 -5.74 -4.50 -15.03
N PRO A 43 -5.22 -5.09 -13.94
CA PRO A 43 -5.83 -5.24 -12.61
C PRO A 43 -5.31 -4.36 -11.46
N LEU A 44 -4.33 -3.51 -11.70
CA LEU A 44 -3.73 -2.69 -10.66
C LEU A 44 -4.31 -1.28 -10.67
N PHE A 45 -4.65 -0.78 -9.50
CA PHE A 45 -5.06 0.61 -9.32
C PHE A 45 -4.08 1.30 -8.39
N TRP A 46 -3.72 2.54 -8.68
CA TRP A 46 -2.69 3.22 -7.92
C TRP A 46 -2.93 4.72 -7.78
N GLY A 47 -2.24 5.32 -6.81
CA GLY A 47 -2.16 6.77 -6.65
C GLY A 47 -0.96 7.13 -5.79
N ALA A 48 -0.32 8.27 -6.09
CA ALA A 48 0.83 8.74 -5.34
C ALA A 48 0.62 10.15 -4.79
N THR A 49 1.20 10.39 -3.61
CA THR A 49 1.20 11.69 -2.95
C THR A 49 2.57 11.96 -2.33
N LEU A 50 3.05 13.19 -2.39
CA LEU A 50 4.23 13.65 -1.66
C LEU A 50 3.81 14.24 -0.31
N ASP A 51 4.46 13.82 0.76
CA ASP A 51 4.39 14.44 2.09
C ASP A 51 5.64 15.30 2.29
N GLU A 52 5.51 16.62 2.13
CA GLU A 52 6.62 17.56 2.29
C GLU A 52 7.13 17.63 3.73
N GLY A 53 6.26 17.41 4.73
CA GLY A 53 6.64 17.47 6.14
C GLY A 53 7.55 16.31 6.55
N LYS A 54 7.35 15.14 5.94
CA LYS A 54 8.18 13.94 6.14
C LYS A 54 9.23 13.72 5.07
N ASN A 55 9.22 14.54 4.01
CA ASN A 55 10.04 14.39 2.82
C ASN A 55 9.97 12.97 2.22
N CYS A 56 8.74 12.46 2.02
CA CYS A 56 8.55 11.11 1.51
C CYS A 56 7.38 11.01 0.51
N VAL A 57 7.47 10.04 -0.40
CA VAL A 57 6.41 9.74 -1.37
C VAL A 57 5.65 8.51 -0.91
N TYR A 58 4.33 8.65 -0.81
CA TYR A 58 3.42 7.52 -0.62
C TYR A 58 2.88 7.07 -1.97
N LEU A 59 3.15 5.81 -2.34
CA LEU A 59 2.51 5.13 -3.45
C LEU A 59 1.54 4.08 -2.90
N LYS A 60 0.25 4.26 -3.17
CA LYS A 60 -0.81 3.33 -2.81
C LYS A 60 -1.12 2.46 -4.03
N ILE A 61 -1.12 1.15 -3.87
CA ILE A 61 -1.45 0.19 -4.94
C ILE A 61 -2.54 -0.76 -4.44
N ILE A 62 -3.48 -1.10 -5.31
CA ILE A 62 -4.52 -2.09 -5.07
C ILE A 62 -4.42 -3.15 -6.16
N ASN A 63 -4.35 -4.42 -5.76
CA ASN A 63 -4.49 -5.58 -6.63
C ASN A 63 -5.80 -6.31 -6.32
N ILE A 64 -6.68 -6.38 -7.31
CA ILE A 64 -7.99 -7.04 -7.19
C ILE A 64 -7.99 -8.52 -7.61
N LEU A 65 -6.89 -9.02 -8.17
CA LEU A 65 -6.79 -10.42 -8.61
C LEU A 65 -6.46 -11.37 -7.47
N GLY A 66 -6.79 -12.65 -7.71
CA GLY A 66 -6.36 -13.78 -6.89
C GLY A 66 -4.90 -14.20 -7.10
N ASP A 67 -4.18 -13.50 -7.98
CA ASP A 67 -2.78 -13.73 -8.30
C ASP A 67 -1.93 -12.48 -8.02
N SER A 68 -0.64 -12.67 -7.79
CA SER A 68 0.31 -11.56 -7.67
C SER A 68 0.56 -10.93 -9.04
N VAL A 69 0.77 -9.61 -9.07
CA VAL A 69 0.98 -8.86 -10.33
C VAL A 69 2.31 -8.12 -10.27
N PRO A 70 3.22 -8.31 -11.24
CA PRO A 70 4.49 -7.59 -11.27
C PRO A 70 4.27 -6.10 -11.48
N LEU A 71 4.99 -5.29 -10.71
CA LEU A 71 4.97 -3.83 -10.78
C LEU A 71 6.40 -3.30 -10.83
N THR A 72 6.66 -2.45 -11.82
CA THR A 72 7.88 -1.64 -11.91
C THR A 72 7.52 -0.17 -11.72
N VAL A 73 8.18 0.49 -10.77
CA VAL A 73 8.03 1.91 -10.47
C VAL A 73 9.34 2.61 -10.80
N ASN A 74 9.28 3.60 -11.68
CA ASN A 74 10.40 4.50 -11.97
C ASN A 74 10.17 5.82 -11.23
N ILE A 75 11.09 6.18 -10.37
CA ILE A 75 11.05 7.41 -9.57
C ILE A 75 12.15 8.34 -10.11
N PRO A 76 11.81 9.54 -10.63
CA PRO A 76 12.81 10.43 -11.23
C PRO A 76 13.89 10.92 -10.26
N GLN A 77 13.63 10.86 -8.96
CA GLN A 77 14.54 11.29 -7.90
C GLN A 77 15.10 10.08 -7.14
N PRO A 78 16.32 10.17 -6.60
CA PRO A 78 16.83 9.17 -5.67
C PRO A 78 15.97 9.14 -4.40
N TYR A 79 15.88 7.96 -3.78
CA TYR A 79 15.28 7.74 -2.47
C TYR A 79 16.26 6.93 -1.61
N LYS A 80 16.24 7.15 -0.29
CA LYS A 80 17.13 6.53 0.69
C LYS A 80 16.65 5.14 1.10
N SER A 81 15.35 5.01 1.31
CA SER A 81 14.72 3.79 1.81
C SER A 81 13.29 3.68 1.29
N VAL A 82 12.80 2.45 1.27
CA VAL A 82 11.40 2.13 1.03
C VAL A 82 10.86 1.30 2.18
N ASN A 83 9.77 1.76 2.78
CA ASN A 83 9.00 1.05 3.79
C ASN A 83 7.64 0.69 3.23
N GLY A 84 6.98 -0.33 3.79
CA GLY A 84 5.71 -0.80 3.28
C GLY A 84 4.71 -1.16 4.36
N THR A 85 3.43 -0.95 4.08
CA THR A 85 2.31 -1.48 4.87
C THR A 85 1.31 -2.13 3.92
N ILE A 86 0.77 -3.27 4.32
CA ILE A 86 -0.17 -4.06 3.51
C ILE A 86 -1.44 -4.37 4.30
N LEU A 87 -2.58 -4.23 3.63
CA LEU A 87 -3.87 -4.80 4.02
C LEU A 87 -4.21 -5.90 3.03
N THR A 88 -4.28 -7.14 3.50
CA THR A 88 -4.56 -8.32 2.68
C THR A 88 -5.13 -9.43 3.55
N ALA A 89 -5.61 -10.50 2.92
CA ALA A 89 -6.08 -11.70 3.58
C ALA A 89 -5.78 -12.94 2.74
N ALA A 90 -5.83 -14.11 3.37
CA ALA A 90 -5.58 -15.37 2.68
C ALA A 90 -6.69 -15.73 1.68
N ASP A 91 -7.95 -15.40 2.00
CA ASP A 91 -9.15 -15.66 1.19
C ASP A 91 -9.92 -14.37 0.88
N LEU A 92 -10.57 -14.32 -0.29
CA LEU A 92 -11.37 -13.15 -0.73
C LEU A 92 -12.53 -12.84 0.22
N ASN A 93 -13.07 -13.85 0.88
CA ASN A 93 -14.19 -13.71 1.81
C ASN A 93 -13.75 -13.51 3.26
N SER A 94 -12.47 -13.22 3.51
CA SER A 94 -11.99 -12.96 4.86
C SER A 94 -12.55 -11.65 5.40
N TYR A 95 -13.00 -11.64 6.65
CA TYR A 95 -13.50 -10.45 7.33
C TYR A 95 -13.22 -10.52 8.83
N ASN A 96 -13.22 -9.35 9.47
CA ASN A 96 -13.14 -9.26 10.92
C ASN A 96 -14.52 -9.46 11.53
N TYR A 97 -14.61 -10.21 12.62
CA TYR A 97 -15.83 -10.45 13.41
C TYR A 97 -15.50 -10.50 14.90
N ILE A 98 -16.53 -10.59 15.75
CA ILE A 98 -16.39 -10.39 17.21
C ILE A 98 -15.33 -11.30 17.82
N TYR A 99 -15.25 -12.56 17.39
CA TYR A 99 -14.29 -13.55 17.90
C TYR A 99 -12.97 -13.63 17.12
N ASN A 100 -12.81 -12.85 16.03
CA ASN A 100 -11.53 -12.66 15.32
C ASN A 100 -11.51 -11.26 14.70
N GLN A 101 -11.01 -10.30 15.47
CA GLN A 101 -11.03 -8.88 15.12
C GLN A 101 -9.82 -8.46 14.26
N THR A 102 -8.87 -9.37 14.04
CA THR A 102 -7.54 -9.08 13.49
C THR A 102 -7.21 -9.82 12.20
N GLU A 103 -8.18 -10.50 11.60
CA GLU A 103 -8.00 -11.25 10.35
C GLU A 103 -7.47 -10.35 9.23
N VAL A 104 -8.19 -9.25 8.97
CA VAL A 104 -7.91 -8.27 7.92
C VAL A 104 -7.58 -6.92 8.56
N VAL A 105 -6.31 -6.75 8.89
CA VAL A 105 -5.75 -5.52 9.47
C VAL A 105 -4.46 -5.11 8.75
N PRO A 106 -4.08 -3.82 8.78
CA PRO A 106 -2.82 -3.38 8.22
C PRO A 106 -1.65 -4.03 8.95
N LYS A 107 -0.67 -4.51 8.20
CA LYS A 107 0.55 -5.15 8.71
C LYS A 107 1.78 -4.55 8.02
N PRO A 108 2.94 -4.47 8.69
CA PRO A 108 4.19 -4.13 8.01
C PRO A 108 4.42 -5.08 6.84
N LEU A 109 4.83 -4.51 5.71
CA LEU A 109 5.15 -5.28 4.51
C LEU A 109 6.65 -5.55 4.48
N SER A 110 7.03 -6.81 4.33
CA SER A 110 8.43 -7.19 4.09
C SER A 110 8.78 -6.93 2.63
N ILE A 111 9.63 -5.94 2.38
CA ILE A 111 10.11 -5.61 1.04
C ILE A 111 11.46 -6.33 0.82
N PRO A 112 11.59 -7.18 -0.20
CA PRO A 112 12.87 -7.82 -0.51
C PRO A 112 13.95 -6.78 -0.81
N ALA A 113 15.18 -6.97 -0.34
CA ALA A 113 16.29 -6.06 -0.65
C ALA A 113 16.54 -5.94 -2.16
N SER A 114 16.23 -6.98 -2.94
CA SER A 114 16.30 -7.00 -4.40
C SER A 114 15.25 -6.13 -5.08
N ALA A 115 14.21 -5.70 -4.37
CA ALA A 115 13.13 -4.90 -4.94
C ALA A 115 13.53 -3.44 -5.19
N SER A 116 14.58 -2.97 -4.53
CA SER A 116 15.01 -1.57 -4.54
C SER A 116 16.37 -1.45 -5.21
N THR A 117 16.45 -0.66 -6.28
CA THR A 117 17.72 -0.16 -6.80
C THR A 117 17.74 1.37 -6.63
N PRO A 118 18.25 1.87 -5.49
CA PRO A 118 18.38 3.30 -5.25
C PRO A 118 19.25 3.94 -6.33
N ALA A 119 18.83 5.09 -6.85
CA ALA A 119 19.64 5.80 -7.83
C ALA A 119 20.85 6.50 -7.20
N SER A 120 21.96 6.53 -7.94
CA SER A 120 23.03 7.50 -7.74
C SER A 120 22.53 8.92 -8.08
N TYR A 121 23.19 9.94 -7.53
CA TYR A 121 22.87 11.35 -7.78
C TYR A 121 22.75 11.66 -9.28
N GLY A 122 21.58 12.14 -9.73
CA GLY A 122 21.29 12.44 -11.13
C GLY A 122 20.69 11.28 -11.96
N GLY A 123 20.49 10.09 -11.36
CA GLY A 123 19.83 8.94 -12.00
C GLY A 123 18.36 8.77 -11.58
N ALA A 124 17.58 8.06 -12.39
CA ALA A 124 16.24 7.61 -12.03
C ALA A 124 16.33 6.35 -11.14
N ALA A 125 15.64 6.36 -10.01
CA ALA A 125 15.58 5.21 -9.12
C ALA A 125 14.50 4.24 -9.61
N LYS A 126 14.74 2.94 -9.45
CA LYS A 126 13.79 1.91 -9.87
C LYS A 126 13.39 1.07 -8.66
N PHE A 127 12.13 0.70 -8.62
CA PHE A 127 11.58 -0.24 -7.65
C PHE A 127 10.81 -1.31 -8.41
N GLN A 128 11.10 -2.58 -8.16
CA GLN A 128 10.46 -3.71 -8.82
C GLN A 128 9.98 -4.70 -7.77
N TRP A 129 8.70 -5.05 -7.82
CA TRP A 129 8.16 -6.04 -6.89
C TRP A 129 6.90 -6.68 -7.47
N ASP A 130 6.48 -7.79 -6.87
CA ASP A 130 5.20 -8.41 -7.17
C ASP A 130 4.17 -7.98 -6.14
N VAL A 131 3.12 -7.27 -6.59
CA VAL A 131 2.01 -6.83 -5.74
C VAL A 131 1.21 -8.08 -5.33
N PRO A 132 1.07 -8.40 -4.03
CA PRO A 132 0.35 -9.59 -3.60
C PRO A 132 -1.11 -9.59 -4.06
N ARG A 133 -1.69 -10.77 -4.23
CA ARG A 133 -3.12 -10.94 -4.50
C ARG A 133 -4.01 -10.26 -3.45
N PHE A 134 -5.21 -9.85 -3.83
CA PHE A 134 -6.24 -9.28 -2.94
C PHE A 134 -5.64 -8.33 -1.88
N SER A 135 -4.90 -7.33 -2.35
CA SER A 135 -4.11 -6.48 -1.46
C SER A 135 -4.29 -5.01 -1.75
N LEU A 136 -4.18 -4.23 -0.68
CA LEU A 136 -3.93 -2.80 -0.71
C LEU A 136 -2.60 -2.58 -0.02
N THR A 137 -1.64 -2.03 -0.76
CA THR A 137 -0.29 -1.79 -0.26
C THR A 137 0.00 -0.30 -0.29
N VAL A 138 0.73 0.17 0.70
CA VAL A 138 1.27 1.52 0.75
C VAL A 138 2.78 1.39 0.83
N LEU A 139 3.46 1.89 -0.19
CA LEU A 139 4.92 2.03 -0.22
C LEU A 139 5.26 3.48 0.15
N GLN A 140 6.14 3.66 1.13
CA GLN A 140 6.68 4.94 1.56
C GLN A 140 8.13 5.00 1.09
N PHE A 141 8.43 5.86 0.12
CA PHE A 141 9.78 6.15 -0.35
C PHE A 141 10.29 7.39 0.38
N ASP A 142 11.33 7.25 1.19
CA ASP A 142 11.95 8.37 1.90
C ASP A 142 12.97 9.03 0.96
N LEU A 143 12.79 10.32 0.66
CA LEU A 143 13.64 11.08 -0.28
C LEU A 143 14.93 11.57 0.41
#